data_AF-A0A7L5T3V2-F1
#
_entry.id   AF-A0A7L5T3V2-F1
#
_cell.length_a   1.000
_cell.length_b   1.000
_cell.length_c   1.000
_cell.angle_alpha   90.00
_cell.angle_beta   90.00
_cell.angle_gamma   90.00
#
_symmetry.space_group_name_H-M   'P 1'
#
loop_
_entity.id
_entity.type
_entity.pdbx_description
1 polymer ?
#
loop_
_entity_poly.entity_id
_entity_poly.type
_entity_poly.pdbx_seq_one_letter_code
_entity_poly.pdbx_strand_id
1 'polypeptide(L)'
;MISRDQCRQMIAARLGIDAEALTGEENLIEIGMESLMIMRLVNEWGRQGISVRYSELIEEPTLDGWWRQLSTAPSTGTEETAGKAD
;
A
#
# COMPACT_ATOMS: atom_id res chain seq x y z
N MET A 1 -8.37 0.70 -12.08
CA MET A 1 -7.05 0.03 -11.95
C MET A 1 -5.98 1.09 -12.07
N ILE A 2 -5.12 1.23 -11.08
CA ILE A 2 -4.01 2.21 -11.08
C ILE A 2 -2.75 1.58 -11.70
N SER A 3 -1.80 2.42 -12.11
CA SER A 3 -0.48 2.00 -12.61
C SER A 3 0.57 1.95 -11.48
N ARG A 4 1.67 1.20 -11.66
CA ARG A 4 2.79 1.15 -10.69
C ARG A 4 3.34 2.54 -10.39
N ASP A 5 3.44 3.38 -11.42
CA ASP A 5 3.88 4.76 -11.30
C ASP A 5 2.93 5.61 -10.45
N GLN A 6 1.60 5.46 -10.64
CA GLN A 6 0.61 6.11 -9.79
C GLN A 6 0.70 5.63 -8.34
N CYS A 7 0.91 4.34 -8.11
CA CYS A 7 1.14 3.79 -6.77
C CYS A 7 2.37 4.44 -6.11
N ARG A 8 3.49 4.50 -6.83
CA ARG A 8 4.71 5.19 -6.40
C ARG A 8 4.48 6.66 -6.06
N GLN A 9 3.79 7.41 -6.92
CA GLN A 9 3.46 8.82 -6.67
C GLN A 9 2.62 8.99 -5.40
N MET A 10 1.61 8.13 -5.20
CA MET A 10 0.77 8.16 -4.01
C MET A 10 1.55 7.90 -2.72
N ILE A 11 2.55 7.01 -2.78
CA ILE A 11 3.43 6.66 -1.64
C ILE A 11 4.40 7.80 -1.37
N ALA A 12 5.12 8.26 -2.38
CA ALA A 12 6.11 9.32 -2.26
C ALA A 12 5.50 10.63 -1.75
N ALA A 13 4.28 10.98 -2.21
CA ALA A 13 3.55 12.15 -1.73
C ALA A 13 3.23 12.09 -0.23
N ARG A 14 3.03 10.89 0.34
CA ARG A 14 2.79 10.70 1.78
C ARG A 14 4.07 10.78 2.60
N LEU A 15 5.18 10.29 2.03
CA LEU A 15 6.51 10.37 2.62
C LEU A 15 7.14 11.77 2.48
N GLY A 16 6.58 12.63 1.61
CA GLY A 16 7.15 13.95 1.33
C GLY A 16 8.47 13.89 0.55
N ILE A 17 8.69 12.83 -0.21
CA ILE A 17 9.88 12.62 -1.05
C ILE A 17 9.52 12.68 -2.54
N ASP A 18 10.55 12.81 -3.39
CA ASP A 18 10.37 12.66 -4.83
C ASP A 18 10.01 11.21 -5.18
N ALA A 19 9.06 11.02 -6.10
CA ALA A 19 8.69 9.70 -6.60
C ALA A 19 9.87 8.98 -7.26
N GLU A 20 10.76 9.71 -7.94
CA GLU A 20 11.95 9.13 -8.57
C GLU A 20 13.01 8.69 -7.55
N ALA A 21 13.01 9.28 -6.35
CA ALA A 21 13.89 8.87 -5.26
C ALA A 21 13.44 7.57 -4.59
N LEU A 22 12.17 7.19 -4.73
CA LEU A 22 11.62 5.99 -4.11
C LEU A 22 11.96 4.72 -4.92
N THR A 23 12.84 3.90 -4.37
CA THR A 23 13.20 2.60 -4.94
C THR A 23 12.12 1.55 -4.70
N GLY A 24 12.17 0.45 -5.46
CA GLY A 24 11.18 -0.63 -5.39
C GLY A 24 11.26 -1.46 -4.10
N GLU A 25 12.47 -1.63 -3.57
CA GLU A 25 12.80 -2.54 -2.47
C GLU A 25 12.92 -1.83 -1.11
N GLU A 26 12.81 -0.50 -1.08
CA GLU A 26 12.91 0.28 0.15
C GLU A 26 11.78 -0.07 1.12
N ASN A 27 12.14 -0.26 2.39
CA ASN A 27 11.16 -0.45 3.45
C ASN A 27 10.49 0.89 3.77
N LEU A 28 9.25 1.04 3.31
CA LEU A 28 8.43 2.23 3.44
C LEU A 28 8.27 2.63 4.92
N ILE A 29 8.14 1.68 5.84
CA ILE A 29 7.96 1.96 7.26
C ILE A 29 9.24 2.54 7.85
N GLU A 30 10.41 2.02 7.48
CA GLU A 30 11.70 2.51 7.95
C GLU A 30 12.00 3.95 7.48
N ILE A 31 11.49 4.33 6.31
CA ILE A 31 11.64 5.68 5.76
C ILE A 31 10.50 6.64 6.14
N GLY A 32 9.61 6.22 7.06
CA GLY A 32 8.61 7.10 7.68
C GLY A 32 7.15 6.86 7.27
N MET A 33 6.82 5.74 6.61
CA MET A 33 5.44 5.37 6.33
C MET A 33 4.72 4.94 7.62
N GLU A 34 3.81 5.77 8.09
CA GLU A 34 3.01 5.50 9.28
C GLU A 34 1.75 4.69 8.98
N SER A 35 1.27 3.94 9.98
CA SER A 35 0.06 3.09 9.88
C SER A 35 -1.18 3.86 9.41
N LEU A 36 -1.37 5.10 9.86
CA LEU A 36 -2.48 5.96 9.42
C LEU A 36 -2.40 6.29 7.92
N MET A 37 -1.19 6.48 7.38
CA MET A 37 -0.99 6.72 5.96
C MET A 37 -1.28 5.47 5.12
N ILE A 38 -0.89 4.29 5.62
CA ILE A 38 -1.22 2.99 5.01
C ILE A 38 -2.74 2.77 5.01
N MET A 39 -3.41 3.00 6.14
CA MET A 39 -4.88 2.86 6.21
C MET A 39 -5.61 3.80 5.24
N ARG A 40 -5.10 5.02 5.04
CA ARG A 40 -5.65 5.94 4.02
C ARG A 40 -5.45 5.42 2.61
N LEU A 41 -4.31 4.82 2.29
CA LEU A 41 -4.04 4.20 0.98
C LEU A 41 -5.00 3.03 0.72
N VAL A 42 -5.14 2.13 1.68
CA VAL A 42 -6.07 0.98 1.60
C VAL A 42 -7.48 1.45 1.27
N ASN A 43 -7.97 2.46 1.99
CA ASN A 43 -9.29 3.04 1.73
C ASN A 43 -9.40 3.70 0.36
N GLU A 44 -8.37 4.42 -0.07
CA GLU A 44 -8.34 5.10 -1.37
C GLU A 44 -8.33 4.09 -2.54
N TRP A 45 -7.57 3.01 -2.43
CA TRP A 45 -7.59 1.90 -3.38
C TRP A 45 -8.94 1.16 -3.38
N GLY A 46 -9.53 0.94 -2.20
CA GLY A 46 -10.87 0.34 -2.06
C GLY A 46 -11.94 1.14 -2.81
N ARG A 47 -11.91 2.48 -2.74
CA ARG A 47 -12.80 3.36 -3.51
C ARG A 47 -12.60 3.28 -5.02
N GLN A 48 -11.45 2.80 -5.48
CA GLN A 48 -11.12 2.55 -6.88
C GLN A 48 -11.39 1.09 -7.31
N GLY A 49 -12.03 0.29 -6.44
CA GLY A 49 -12.35 -1.11 -6.69
C GLY A 49 -11.16 -2.06 -6.51
N ILE A 50 -10.08 -1.61 -5.87
CA ILE A 50 -8.89 -2.42 -5.58
C ILE A 50 -8.94 -2.81 -4.10
N SER A 51 -9.06 -4.10 -3.83
CA SER A 51 -9.11 -4.63 -2.46
C SER A 51 -7.73 -5.10 -2.04
N VAL A 52 -7.15 -4.49 -1.00
CA VAL A 52 -5.88 -4.94 -0.39
C VAL A 52 -5.97 -4.77 1.12
N ARG A 53 -5.42 -5.72 1.88
CA ARG A 53 -5.49 -5.70 3.33
C ARG A 53 -4.27 -5.02 3.91
N TYR A 54 -4.45 -4.30 5.01
CA TYR A 54 -3.32 -3.72 5.77
C TYR A 54 -2.27 -4.77 6.14
N SER A 55 -2.70 -5.96 6.56
CA SER A 55 -1.81 -7.08 6.91
C SER A 55 -0.91 -7.49 5.74
N GLU A 56 -1.43 -7.55 4.52
CA GLU A 56 -0.66 -7.91 3.32
C GLU A 56 0.38 -6.83 2.97
N LEU A 57 0.07 -5.56 3.29
CA LEU A 57 0.99 -4.45 3.04
C LEU A 57 2.13 -4.38 4.06
N ILE A 58 1.89 -4.75 5.32
CA ILE A 58 2.94 -4.72 6.35
C ILE A 58 3.84 -5.95 6.32
N GLU A 59 3.42 -7.06 5.69
CA GLU A 59 4.26 -8.25 5.48
C GLU A 59 5.43 -7.94 4.55
N GLU A 60 5.19 -7.16 3.50
CA GLU A 60 6.21 -6.70 2.57
C GLU A 60 6.05 -5.19 2.32
N PRO A 61 6.55 -4.35 3.24
CA PRO A 61 6.30 -2.91 3.25
C PRO A 61 7.19 -2.18 2.24
N THR A 62 7.23 -2.65 0.99
CA THR A 62 8.02 -2.09 -0.11
C THR A 62 7.10 -1.71 -1.26
N LEU A 63 7.55 -0.80 -2.14
CA LEU A 63 6.78 -0.45 -3.33
C LEU A 63 6.52 -1.68 -4.22
N ASP A 64 7.51 -2.56 -4.37
CA ASP A 64 7.35 -3.79 -5.16
C ASP A 64 6.43 -4.81 -4.50
N GLY A 65 6.51 -4.97 -3.19
CA GLY A 65 5.58 -5.81 -2.42
C GLY A 65 4.15 -5.33 -2.56
N TRP A 66 3.92 -4.03 -2.35
CA TRP A 66 2.60 -3.43 -2.46
C TRP A 66 2.05 -3.51 -3.87
N TRP A 67 2.87 -3.24 -4.89
CA TRP A 67 2.46 -3.34 -6.28
C TRP A 67 2.05 -4.77 -6.67
N ARG A 68 2.76 -5.79 -6.17
CA ARG A 68 2.41 -7.19 -6.38
C ARG A 68 1.04 -7.54 -5.78
N GLN A 69 0.74 -7.06 -4.57
CA GLN A 69 -0.59 -7.26 -3.96
C GLN A 69 -1.70 -6.57 -4.76
N LEU A 70 -1.49 -5.30 -5.13
CA LEU A 70 -2.45 -4.52 -5.91
C LEU A 70 -2.70 -5.08 -7.32
N SER A 71 -1.71 -5.74 -7.90
CA SER A 71 -1.80 -6.36 -9.23
C SER A 71 -2.46 -7.75 -9.20
N THR A 72 -2.47 -8.40 -8.04
CA THR A 72 -2.97 -9.78 -7.86
C THR A 72 -4.38 -9.80 -7.28
N ALA A 73 -4.79 -8.72 -6.60
CA ALA A 73 -6.08 -8.65 -5.92
C ALA A 73 -7.28 -8.85 -6.88
N PRO A 74 -8.06 -9.94 -6.73
CA PRO A 74 -9.33 -10.06 -7.43
C PRO A 74 -10.31 -9.01 -6.89
N SER A 75 -11.14 -8.46 -7.78
CA SER A 75 -12.19 -7.48 -7.48
C SER A 75 -13.33 -8.07 -6.66
N THR A 76 -13.07 -8.58 -5.46
CA THR A 76 -14.10 -9.16 -4.59
C THR A 76 -13.81 -8.84 -3.13
N GLY A 77 -14.63 -7.93 -2.60
CA GLY A 77 -15.24 -8.01 -1.27
C GLY A 77 -14.31 -7.88 -0.06
N THR A 78 -14.49 -6.78 0.66
CA THR A 78 -14.13 -6.57 2.06
C THR A 78 -14.21 -7.85 2.90
N GLU A 79 -13.10 -8.29 3.47
CA GLU A 79 -13.14 -9.06 4.71
C GLU A 79 -12.12 -8.51 5.69
N GLU A 80 -12.69 -7.78 6.65
CA GLU A 80 -12.10 -7.26 7.86
C GLU A 80 -11.63 -8.42 8.74
N THR A 81 -10.35 -8.40 9.11
CA THR A 81 -9.91 -8.94 10.40
C THR A 81 -8.68 -8.16 10.82
N ALA A 82 -8.93 -6.96 11.32
CA ALA A 82 -8.03 -6.31 12.26
C ALA A 82 -7.80 -7.29 13.42
N GLY A 83 -6.54 -7.48 13.80
CA GLY A 83 -6.07 -8.62 14.57
C GLY A 83 -6.87 -8.98 15.81
N LYS A 84 -7.08 -10.29 15.99
CA LYS A 84 -7.11 -10.88 17.32
C LYS A 84 -5.65 -11.16 17.70
N ALA A 85 -5.01 -10.20 18.37
CA ALA A 85 -3.81 -10.48 19.15
C ALA A 85 -4.26 -11.08 20.48
N ASP A 86 -3.81 -12.30 20.76
CA ASP A 86 -3.89 -12.98 22.06
C ASP A 86 -2.90 -12.34 23.05
#